data_AF-A0A931VJP8-F1
#
_entry.id   AF-A0A931VJP8-F1
#
_cell.length_a   1.000
_cell.length_b   1.000
_cell.length_c   1.000
_cell.angle_alpha   90.00
_cell.angle_beta   90.00
_cell.angle_gamma   90.00
#
_symmetry.space_group_name_H-M   'P 1'
#
loop_
_entity.id
_entity.type
_entity.pdbx_description
1 polymer ?
#
loop_
_entity_poly.entity_id
_entity_poly.type
_entity_poly.pdbx_seq_one_letter_code
_entity_poly.pdbx_strand_id
1 'polypeptide(L)' 'MEIKLLKLKQKILSQLENVKRPEVLRELEIKYLGRKGELTKILRSLADLSAAEKKTLGQLANDIKVELAD' A
#
# COMPACT_ATOMS: atom_id res chain seq x y z
N MET A 1 -1.48 13.16 3.83
CA MET A 1 -1.03 11.75 3.71
C MET A 1 -2.07 10.88 3.01
N GLU A 2 -3.34 11.01 3.36
CA GLU A 2 -4.47 10.19 2.86
C GLU A 2 -4.55 10.07 1.33
N ILE A 3 -4.44 11.19 0.62
CA ILE A 3 -4.45 11.21 -0.86
C ILE A 3 -3.33 10.35 -1.46
N LYS A 4 -2.16 10.25 -0.79
CA LYS A 4 -1.05 9.42 -1.29
C LYS A 4 -1.37 7.92 -1.16
N LEU A 5 -2.02 7.51 -0.07
CA LEU A 5 -2.46 6.12 0.14
C LEU A 5 -3.50 5.72 -0.91
N LEU A 6 -4.52 6.55 -1.13
CA LEU A 6 -5.57 6.28 -2.11
C LEU A 6 -5.03 6.24 -3.54
N LYS A 7 -4.12 7.16 -3.91
CA LYS A 7 -3.44 7.12 -5.21
C LYS A 7 -2.60 5.87 -5.37
N LEU A 8 -1.90 5.44 -4.32
CA LEU A 8 -1.12 4.21 -4.35
C LEU A 8 -2.03 2.99 -4.55
N LYS A 9 -3.13 2.89 -3.80
CA LYS A 9 -4.15 1.84 -3.98
C LYS A 9 -4.63 1.77 -5.42
N GLN A 10 -5.12 2.89 -5.98
CA GLN A 10 -5.62 2.91 -7.36
C GLN A 10 -4.56 2.51 -8.38
N LYS A 11 -3.31 2.95 -8.19
CA LYS A 11 -2.20 2.57 -9.06
C LYS A 11 -1.92 1.07 -9.00
N ILE A 12 -1.94 0.48 -7.80
CA ILE A 12 -1.71 -0.96 -7.63
C ILE A 12 -2.85 -1.75 -8.28
N LEU A 13 -4.12 -1.37 -8.04
CA LEU A 13 -5.28 -2.03 -8.65
C LEU A 13 -5.24 -1.98 -10.17
N SER A 14 -4.94 -0.81 -10.75
CA SER A 14 -4.82 -0.67 -12.20
C SER A 14 -3.66 -1.50 -12.78
N GLN A 15 -2.56 -1.65 -12.02
CA GLN A 15 -1.47 -2.53 -12.43
C GLN A 15 -1.87 -4.01 -12.32
N LEU A 16 -2.56 -4.41 -11.25
CA LEU A 16 -3.09 -5.75 -11.04
C LEU A 16 -4.05 -6.18 -12.16
N GLU A 17 -4.94 -5.30 -12.63
CA GLU A 17 -5.82 -5.59 -13.78
C GLU A 17 -5.04 -5.94 -15.07
N ASN A 18 -3.83 -5.42 -15.20
CA ASN A 18 -2.97 -5.68 -16.36
C ASN A 18 -1.99 -6.85 -16.15
N VAL A 19 -1.96 -7.46 -14.96
CA VAL A 19 -1.11 -8.62 -14.68
C VAL A 19 -1.67 -9.85 -15.38
N LYS A 20 -0.95 -10.31 -16.41
CA LYS A 20 -1.25 -11.56 -17.12
C LYS A 20 -0.30 -12.70 -16.78
N ARG A 21 0.75 -12.41 -16.00
CA ARG A 21 1.83 -13.36 -15.69
C ARG A 21 2.11 -13.38 -14.19
N PRO A 22 2.28 -14.56 -13.58
CA PRO A 22 2.57 -14.67 -12.16
C PRO A 22 3.90 -14.03 -11.75
N GLU A 23 4.87 -13.89 -12.67
CA GLU A 23 6.12 -13.18 -12.40
C GLU A 23 5.86 -11.69 -12.12
N VAL A 24 4.97 -11.06 -12.90
CA VAL A 24 4.62 -9.63 -12.74
C VAL A 24 3.84 -9.42 -11.45
N LEU A 25 2.97 -10.35 -11.07
CA LEU A 25 2.28 -10.31 -9.77
C LEU A 25 3.30 -10.25 -8.62
N ARG A 26 4.28 -11.15 -8.64
CA ARG A 26 5.35 -11.24 -7.64
C ARG A 26 6.17 -9.96 -7.57
N GLU A 27 6.50 -9.36 -8.72
CA GLU A 27 7.22 -8.09 -8.79
C GLU A 27 6.42 -6.94 -8.17
N LEU A 28 5.12 -6.85 -8.45
CA LEU A 28 4.24 -5.84 -7.86
C LEU A 28 4.13 -6.04 -6.34
N GLU A 29 3.97 -7.29 -5.89
CA GLU A 29 3.92 -7.64 -4.48
C GLU A 29 5.19 -7.18 -3.74
N ILE A 30 6.38 -7.46 -4.30
CA ILE A 30 7.66 -7.01 -3.74
C ILE A 30 7.79 -5.49 -3.76
N LYS A 31 7.38 -4.85 -4.87
CA LYS A 31 7.49 -3.39 -5.07
C LYS A 31 6.57 -2.59 -4.15
N TYR A 32 5.38 -3.09 -3.88
CA TYR A 32 4.36 -2.36 -3.13
C TYR A 32 4.21 -2.88 -1.69
N LEU A 33 4.00 -4.18 -1.52
CA LEU A 33 3.73 -4.84 -0.23
C LEU A 33 4.99 -5.36 0.47
N GLY A 34 6.11 -5.47 -0.25
CA GLY A 34 7.37 -5.96 0.30
C GLY A 34 7.91 -5.13 1.47
N ARG A 35 8.90 -5.69 2.18
CA ARG A 35 9.54 -5.03 3.35
C ARG A 35 10.13 -3.66 3.06
N LYS A 36 10.52 -3.40 1.80
CA LYS A 36 11.02 -2.11 1.30
C LYS A 36 10.05 -1.44 0.31
N GLY A 37 8.85 -2.00 0.18
CA GLY A 37 7.85 -1.54 -0.77
C GLY A 37 7.26 -0.18 -0.43
N GLU A 38 6.64 0.45 -1.42
CA GLU A 38 6.07 1.80 -1.28
C GLU A 38 5.02 1.88 -0.14
N LEU A 39 4.16 0.86 0.02
CA LEU A 39 3.16 0.83 1.09
C LEU A 39 3.82 0.74 2.47
N THR A 40 4.82 -0.12 2.62
CA THR A 40 5.60 -0.26 3.87
C THR A 40 6.35 1.03 4.22
N LYS A 41 6.86 1.77 3.24
CA LYS A 41 7.50 3.07 3.46
C LYS A 41 6.50 4.12 3.97
N ILE A 42 5.30 4.15 3.40
CA ILE A 42 4.23 5.04 3.87
C ILE A 42 3.83 4.66 5.29
N LEU A 43 3.60 3.37 5.56
CA LEU A 43 3.27 2.88 6.92
C LEU A 43 4.33 3.29 7.95
N ARG A 44 5.62 3.26 7.60
CA ARG A 44 6.70 3.71 8.48
C ARG A 44 6.67 5.22 8.71
N SER A 45 6.36 6.03 7.71
CA SER A 45 6.25 7.48 7.90
C SER A 45 5.00 7.90 8.68
N LEU A 46 4.01 7.01 8.85
CA LEU A 46 2.90 7.23 9.80
C LEU A 46 3.35 7.15 11.26
N ALA A 47 4.51 6.55 11.55
CA ALA A 47 5.03 6.49 12.92
C ALA A 47 5.36 7.87 13.50
N ASP A 48 5.69 8.83 12.62
CA ASP A 48 6.07 10.20 12.95
C ASP A 48 4.87 11.15 13.09
N LEU A 49 3.64 10.66 12.88
CA LEU A 49 2.42 11.47 12.96
C LEU A 49 1.82 11.52 14.36
N SER A 50 0.96 12.52 14.58
CA SER A 50 0.16 12.67 15.80
C SER A 50 -0.73 11.44 16.04
N ALA A 51 -1.06 11.14 17.30
CA ALA A 51 -1.85 9.95 17.65
C ALA A 51 -3.22 9.89 16.93
N ALA A 52 -3.86 11.04 16.71
CA ALA A 52 -5.13 11.14 16.00
C ALA A 52 -4.98 10.80 14.51
N GLU A 53 -4.01 11.41 13.81
CA GLU A 53 -3.76 11.14 12.39
C GLU A 53 -3.24 9.72 12.16
N LYS A 54 -2.37 9.24 13.05
CA LYS A 54 -1.83 7.88 13.01
C LYS A 54 -2.93 6.84 13.13
N LYS A 55 -3.96 7.07 13.94
CA LYS A 55 -5.10 6.16 14.06
C LYS A 55 -5.87 6.07 12.74
N THR A 56 -6.28 7.20 12.18
CA THR A 56 -7.09 7.23 10.94
C THR A 56 -6.31 6.72 9.74
N LEU A 57 -5.08 7.21 9.54
CA LEU A 57 -4.25 6.83 8.40
C LEU A 57 -3.65 5.43 8.54
N GLY A 58 -3.33 5.00 9.76
CA GLY A 58 -2.84 3.66 10.03
C GLY A 58 -3.89 2.60 9.74
N GLN A 59 -5.16 2.88 10.09
CA GLN A 59 -6.28 2.01 9.79
C GLN A 59 -6.50 1.91 8.27
N LEU A 60 -6.59 3.04 7.58
CA LEU A 60 -6.68 3.08 6.11
C LEU A 60 -5.54 2.32 5.43
N ALA A 61 -4.30 2.50 5.89
CA ALA A 61 -3.14 1.84 5.30
C ALA A 61 -3.10 0.33 5.57
N ASN A 62 -3.63 -0.10 6.72
CA ASN A 62 -3.81 -1.52 7.02
C ASN A 62 -4.91 -2.14 6.17
N ASP A 63 -6.04 -1.45 5.99
CA ASP A 63 -7.16 -1.91 5.17
C ASP A 63 -6.71 -2.10 3.71
N ILE A 64 -5.98 -1.13 3.15
CA ILE A 64 -5.37 -1.24 1.81
C ILE A 64 -4.43 -2.45 1.73
N LYS A 65 -3.65 -2.72 2.79
CA LYS A 65 -2.72 -3.86 2.79
C LYS A 65 -3.48 -5.18 2.77
N VAL A 66 -4.58 -5.29 3.51
CA VAL A 66 -5.43 -6.49 3.54
C VAL A 66 -6.10 -6.70 2.19
N GLU A 67 -6.75 -5.66 1.64
CA GLU A 67 -7.39 -5.70 0.31
C GLU A 67 -6.46 -6.10 -0.85
N LEU A 68 -5.15 -5.83 -0.72
CA LEU A 68 -4.16 -6.17 -1.74
C LEU A 68 -3.47 -7.52 -1.51
N ALA A 69 -3.66 -8.13 -0.33
CA ALA A 69 -3.05 -9.41 0.04
C ALA A 69 -4.03 -10.60 -0.07
N ASP A 70 -5.34 -10.32 -0.06
CA ASP A 70 -6.41 -11.26 -0.45
C ASP A 70 -6.62 -11.25 -1.98
#